data_AF-A0A0W0U4L8-F1
#
_entry.id   AF-A0A0W0U4L8-F1
#
_cell.length_a   1.000
_cell.length_b   1.000
_cell.length_c   1.000
_cell.angle_alpha   90.00
_cell.angle_beta   90.00
_cell.angle_gamma   90.00
#
_symmetry.space_group_name_H-M   'P 1'
#
loop_
_entity.id
_entity.type
_entity.pdbx_description
1 polymer ?
#
loop_
_entity_poly.entity_id
_entity_poly.type
_entity_poly.pdbx_seq_one_letter_code
_entity_poly.pdbx_strand_id
1 'polypeptide(L)'
;MPRVKGKGPILKANFVGKGKSKKNFSDLSSTTNLMLLSIVGNEYCAGEYLEAALKYSLQHHRSTTLLIADEVYWHNLKPRSSEEAPLSQDKINELKQKALTLGAEYFESNLQHFLAPLGISAENFNKDHGDKSTKEKITLINNLARRAGLNFQIVGWQDWINSPDFQKNKVDIMQLYETTEHLKKSVEHTAHEFAKRHEQEGGFDLWYQRSIDYLTEESPAVMWLGAALGYNFVTYPGDMIDTFQATKDYFVVPPTLPLHERPSFAILSEQPHLLVNWMQTYFKRESPKPEKTVTASHPLQFFTPNPDQTVSTVVGSAITGAMLKSITLASEPQKQKFDHAVHEFSNLLFSLKSKDRKELLDLMMRLSLVADIIQDYQGQQGTSLEAREQLLIEHNQ
;
A
#
# COMPACT_ATOMS: atom_id res chain seq x y z
N MET A 1 -12.87 20.43 -4.18
CA MET A 1 -13.82 19.31 -3.99
C MET A 1 -13.60 18.75 -2.59
N PRO A 2 -14.66 18.37 -1.85
CA PRO A 2 -14.48 17.76 -0.52
C PRO A 2 -13.65 16.48 -0.62
N ARG A 3 -12.79 16.24 0.38
CA ARG A 3 -11.89 15.08 0.45
C ARG A 3 -12.67 13.77 0.59
N VAL A 4 -13.80 13.81 1.30
CA VAL A 4 -14.74 12.69 1.45
C VAL A 4 -16.07 13.06 0.79
N LYS A 5 -16.63 12.17 -0.03
CA LYS A 5 -17.94 12.34 -0.68
C LYS A 5 -18.90 11.22 -0.31
N GLY A 6 -20.20 11.50 -0.29
CA GLY A 6 -21.23 10.49 -0.06
C GLY A 6 -21.50 10.20 1.42
N LYS A 7 -22.39 9.23 1.67
CA LYS A 7 -22.82 8.76 2.99
C LYS A 7 -22.90 7.23 2.95
N GLY A 8 -22.61 6.57 4.06
CA GLY A 8 -22.67 5.12 4.19
C GLY A 8 -21.49 4.54 4.95
N PRO A 9 -21.59 3.27 5.39
CA PRO A 9 -20.57 2.61 6.21
C PRO A 9 -19.35 2.15 5.40
N ILE A 10 -19.45 2.02 4.07
CA ILE A 10 -18.34 1.51 3.25
C ILE A 10 -17.51 2.69 2.77
N LEU A 11 -16.24 2.73 3.18
CA LEU A 11 -15.27 3.72 2.72
C LEU A 11 -14.42 3.16 1.58
N LYS A 12 -14.27 3.93 0.50
CA LYS A 12 -13.38 3.63 -0.63
C LYS A 12 -12.46 4.80 -0.91
N ALA A 13 -11.19 4.51 -1.17
CA ALA A 13 -10.25 5.51 -1.68
C ALA A 13 -10.27 5.54 -3.22
N ASN A 14 -9.78 6.63 -3.78
CA ASN A 14 -9.48 6.79 -5.19
C ASN A 14 -8.32 7.78 -5.35
N PHE A 15 -7.35 7.45 -6.19
CA PHE A 15 -6.19 8.29 -6.44
C PHE A 15 -6.38 9.12 -7.71
N VAL A 16 -6.23 10.44 -7.57
CA VAL A 16 -6.42 11.42 -8.64
C VAL A 16 -5.12 12.17 -8.85
N GLY A 17 -4.51 12.02 -10.03
CA GLY A 17 -3.40 12.86 -10.47
C GLY A 17 -3.89 14.19 -11.04
N LYS A 18 -3.22 15.30 -10.69
CA LYS A 18 -3.46 16.60 -11.34
C LYS A 18 -2.80 16.65 -12.72
N GLY A 19 -3.53 17.11 -13.74
CA GLY A 19 -2.96 17.33 -15.08
C GLY A 19 -2.62 16.04 -15.83
N LYS A 20 -1.34 15.87 -16.20
CA LYS A 20 -0.84 14.73 -17.01
C LYS A 20 -0.28 13.57 -16.18
N SER A 21 -0.14 13.70 -14.86
CA SER A 21 0.57 12.71 -14.01
C SER A 21 0.00 11.30 -14.11
N LYS A 22 -1.33 11.13 -14.16
CA LYS A 22 -1.95 9.80 -14.43
C LYS A 22 -2.05 9.49 -15.94
N LYS A 23 -2.16 10.51 -16.80
CA LYS A 23 -2.33 10.34 -18.26
C LYS A 23 -1.09 9.77 -18.95
N ASN A 24 0.08 9.93 -18.34
CA ASN A 24 1.34 9.38 -18.85
C ASN A 24 1.43 7.86 -18.67
N PHE A 25 0.52 7.25 -17.91
CA PHE A 25 0.47 5.81 -17.69
C PHE A 25 -0.84 5.25 -18.23
N SER A 26 -0.76 4.32 -19.18
CA SER A 26 -1.92 3.58 -19.68
C SER A 26 -2.49 2.63 -18.62
N ASP A 27 -1.63 2.13 -17.74
CA ASP A 27 -1.93 1.20 -16.67
C ASP A 27 -1.06 1.54 -15.45
N LEU A 28 -1.66 1.48 -14.26
CA LEU A 28 -0.94 1.66 -12.99
C LEU A 28 -0.30 0.35 -12.51
N SER A 29 -0.71 -0.82 -13.03
CA SER A 29 -0.32 -2.14 -12.52
C SER A 29 1.19 -2.41 -12.60
N SER A 30 1.91 -1.67 -13.45
CA SER A 30 3.37 -1.72 -13.59
C SER A 30 4.14 -0.73 -12.70
N THR A 31 3.43 0.15 -12.00
CA THR A 31 4.00 1.34 -11.34
C THR A 31 4.25 1.12 -9.85
N THR A 32 5.25 1.82 -9.31
CA THR A 32 5.61 1.82 -7.89
C THR A 32 5.06 3.06 -7.19
N ASN A 33 4.50 2.89 -6.00
CA ASN A 33 3.87 3.96 -5.23
C ASN A 33 4.55 4.16 -3.86
N LEU A 34 4.87 5.40 -3.52
CA LEU A 34 5.26 5.83 -2.18
C LEU A 34 4.05 6.50 -1.52
N MET A 35 3.44 5.83 -0.56
CA MET A 35 2.34 6.39 0.24
C MET A 35 2.92 7.11 1.45
N LEU A 36 2.88 8.45 1.42
CA LEU A 36 3.38 9.28 2.50
C LEU A 36 2.35 9.35 3.64
N LEU A 37 2.76 9.03 4.86
CA LEU A 37 1.91 9.01 6.05
C LEU A 37 2.38 10.08 7.04
N SER A 38 1.61 11.16 7.14
CA SER A 38 1.80 12.15 8.20
C SER A 38 1.24 11.61 9.51
N ILE A 39 2.08 11.57 10.55
CA ILE A 39 1.71 11.01 11.85
C ILE A 39 0.84 11.94 12.71
N VAL A 40 0.80 13.24 12.38
CA VAL A 40 0.04 14.26 13.12
C VAL A 40 -0.59 15.26 12.14
N GLY A 41 -1.83 15.66 12.41
CA GLY A 41 -2.51 16.75 11.68
C GLY A 41 -3.21 16.34 10.38
N ASN A 42 -3.22 15.04 10.03
CA ASN A 42 -3.96 14.55 8.85
C ASN A 42 -4.71 13.24 9.15
N GLU A 43 -5.99 13.36 9.51
CA GLU A 43 -6.89 12.23 9.79
C GLU A 43 -7.00 11.23 8.62
N TYR A 44 -6.78 11.68 7.38
CA TYR A 44 -6.89 10.86 6.19
C TYR A 44 -5.68 9.95 5.96
N CYS A 45 -4.62 10.08 6.77
CA CYS A 45 -3.51 9.14 6.83
C CYS A 45 -3.77 7.99 7.80
N ALA A 46 -4.82 8.05 8.62
CA ALA A 46 -5.08 7.11 9.71
C ALA A 46 -6.43 6.37 9.56
N GLY A 47 -6.68 5.41 10.44
CA GLY A 47 -7.95 4.73 10.59
C GLY A 47 -8.40 3.98 9.33
N GLU A 48 -9.72 3.96 9.13
CA GLU A 48 -10.35 3.41 7.92
C GLU A 48 -9.88 4.10 6.63
N TYR A 49 -9.39 5.35 6.68
CA TYR A 49 -8.87 6.06 5.50
C TYR A 49 -7.54 5.46 5.05
N LEU A 50 -6.63 5.15 5.98
CA LEU A 50 -5.40 4.44 5.71
C LEU A 50 -5.68 3.09 5.05
N GLU A 51 -6.59 2.31 5.64
CA GLU A 51 -6.96 1.01 5.13
C GLU A 51 -7.53 1.10 3.70
N ALA A 52 -8.45 2.04 3.48
CA ALA A 52 -9.05 2.25 2.17
C ALA A 52 -8.01 2.67 1.12
N ALA A 53 -7.05 3.53 1.49
CA ALA A 53 -5.97 3.97 0.61
C ALA A 53 -5.01 2.81 0.29
N LEU A 54 -4.59 2.03 1.28
CA LEU A 54 -3.72 0.87 1.09
C LEU A 54 -4.38 -0.18 0.20
N LYS A 55 -5.65 -0.53 0.47
CA LYS A 55 -6.42 -1.46 -0.38
C LYS A 55 -6.49 -0.98 -1.82
N TYR A 56 -6.77 0.31 -2.05
CA TYR A 56 -6.77 0.87 -3.40
C TYR A 56 -5.39 0.77 -4.05
N SER A 57 -4.33 1.08 -3.31
CA SER A 57 -2.96 1.05 -3.83
C SER A 57 -2.56 -0.36 -4.28
N LEU A 58 -2.83 -1.38 -3.45
CA LEU A 58 -2.53 -2.79 -3.76
C LEU A 58 -3.29 -3.33 -4.97
N GLN A 59 -4.47 -2.78 -5.27
CA GLN A 59 -5.26 -3.19 -6.43
C GLN A 59 -4.77 -2.56 -7.74
N HIS A 60 -4.04 -1.45 -7.68
CA HIS A 60 -3.73 -0.65 -8.86
C HIS A 60 -2.23 -0.50 -9.14
N HIS A 61 -1.35 -0.66 -8.15
CA HIS A 61 0.09 -0.50 -8.32
C HIS A 61 0.82 -1.83 -8.20
N ARG A 62 1.96 -1.95 -8.89
CA ARG A 62 2.85 -3.12 -8.79
C ARG A 62 3.33 -3.33 -7.36
N SER A 63 3.73 -2.24 -6.71
CA SER A 63 4.19 -2.24 -5.32
C SER A 63 3.90 -0.92 -4.61
N THR A 64 3.77 -0.98 -3.29
CA THR A 64 3.49 0.18 -2.43
C THR A 64 4.43 0.21 -1.22
N THR A 65 5.10 1.33 -1.00
CA THR A 65 5.84 1.60 0.25
C THR A 65 5.04 2.59 1.07
N LEU A 66 4.67 2.24 2.30
CA LEU A 66 4.08 3.14 3.27
C LEU A 66 5.21 3.78 4.08
N LEU A 67 5.37 5.10 3.94
CA LEU A 67 6.40 5.86 4.64
C LEU A 67 5.78 6.57 5.84
N ILE A 68 6.08 6.10 7.05
CA ILE A 68 5.71 6.77 8.30
C ILE A 68 6.69 7.94 8.50
N ALA A 69 6.21 9.16 8.30
CA ALA A 69 7.00 10.39 8.44
C ALA A 69 7.08 10.84 9.90
N ASP A 70 7.63 9.98 10.76
CA ASP A 70 7.72 10.18 12.20
C ASP A 70 8.86 11.10 12.62
N GLU A 71 10.12 10.69 12.45
CA GLU A 71 11.26 11.44 12.99
C GLU A 71 11.29 12.88 12.47
N VAL A 72 11.01 13.13 11.18
CA VAL A 72 10.97 14.48 10.59
C VAL A 72 10.01 15.43 11.30
N TYR A 73 9.01 14.91 12.00
CA TYR A 73 8.10 15.72 12.82
C TYR A 73 8.82 16.44 13.99
N TRP A 74 10.06 16.07 14.33
CA TRP A 74 10.85 16.74 15.36
C TRP A 74 10.98 18.26 15.15
N HIS A 75 10.98 18.71 13.88
CA HIS A 75 10.98 20.14 13.55
C HIS A 75 9.75 20.85 14.13
N ASN A 76 8.57 20.22 14.09
CA ASN A 76 7.33 20.78 14.63
C ASN A 76 7.27 20.75 16.16
N LEU A 77 8.18 20.04 16.82
CA LEU A 77 8.29 19.99 18.28
C LEU A 77 9.22 21.07 18.84
N LYS A 78 9.98 21.79 17.99
CA LYS A 78 10.91 22.84 18.44
C LYS A 78 10.20 23.89 19.27
N PRO A 79 10.65 24.23 20.48
CA PRO A 79 9.97 25.24 21.30
C PRO A 79 10.01 26.61 20.63
N ARG A 80 9.16 27.53 21.10
CA ARG A 80 9.32 28.96 20.75
C ARG A 80 10.71 29.38 21.21
N SER A 81 11.57 29.78 20.28
CA SER A 81 12.85 30.38 20.63
C SER A 81 12.57 31.63 21.47
N SER A 82 13.04 31.63 22.72
CA SER A 82 13.12 32.84 23.54
C SER A 82 14.45 33.57 23.30
N GLU A 83 15.43 32.91 22.67
CA GLU A 83 16.78 33.42 22.41
C GLU A 83 17.32 32.86 21.07
N GLU A 84 18.08 33.68 20.34
CA GLU A 84 18.66 33.42 19.00
C GLU A 84 19.69 32.27 18.96
N ALA A 85 19.91 31.56 20.08
CA ALA A 85 20.90 30.49 20.16
C ALA A 85 20.42 29.20 19.45
N PRO A 86 21.27 28.54 18.65
CA PRO A 86 20.98 27.21 18.10
C PRO A 86 20.67 26.20 19.21
N LEU A 87 19.75 25.26 18.95
CA LEU A 87 19.47 24.17 19.88
C LEU A 87 20.72 23.30 20.07
N SER A 88 20.98 22.89 21.31
CA SER A 88 22.04 21.91 21.59
C SER A 88 21.73 20.55 20.95
N GLN A 89 22.77 19.77 20.65
CA GLN A 89 22.60 18.44 20.06
C GLN A 89 21.76 17.51 20.95
N ASP A 90 21.92 17.59 22.27
CA ASP A 90 21.10 16.81 23.22
C ASP A 90 19.62 17.17 23.11
N LYS A 91 19.30 18.46 22.94
CA LYS A 91 17.92 18.89 22.76
C LYS A 91 17.34 18.42 21.43
N ILE A 92 18.13 18.45 20.36
CA ILE A 92 17.74 17.89 19.05
C ILE A 92 17.45 16.39 19.19
N ASN A 93 18.32 15.64 19.85
CA ASN A 93 18.14 14.21 20.09
C ASN A 93 16.87 13.94 20.92
N GLU A 94 16.60 14.72 21.96
CA GLU A 94 15.37 14.62 22.75
C GLU A 94 14.11 14.84 21.90
N LEU A 95 14.11 15.87 21.03
CA LEU A 95 12.97 16.15 20.14
C LEU A 95 12.76 15.05 19.11
N LYS A 96 13.85 14.49 18.55
CA LYS A 96 13.78 13.35 17.64
C LYS A 96 13.22 12.10 18.32
N GLN A 97 13.65 11.80 19.55
CA GLN A 97 13.08 10.69 20.32
C GLN A 97 11.59 10.90 20.60
N LYS A 98 11.16 12.12 20.93
CA LYS A 98 9.73 12.45 21.06
C LYS A 98 8.95 12.23 19.77
N ALA A 99 9.51 12.60 18.62
CA ALA A 99 8.89 12.37 17.32
C ALA A 99 8.76 10.87 17.00
N LEU A 100 9.77 10.06 17.35
CA LEU A 100 9.71 8.60 17.23
C LEU A 100 8.65 7.98 18.15
N THR A 101 8.48 8.48 19.37
CA THR A 101 7.39 8.04 20.27
C THR A 101 6.02 8.31 19.64
N LEU A 102 5.80 9.50 19.07
CA LEU A 102 4.56 9.82 18.35
C LEU A 102 4.36 8.91 17.13
N GLY A 103 5.44 8.55 16.42
CA GLY A 103 5.41 7.58 15.33
C GLY A 103 5.00 6.18 15.79
N ALA A 104 5.52 5.72 16.93
CA ALA A 104 5.15 4.45 17.53
C ALA A 104 3.67 4.42 17.96
N GLU A 105 3.18 5.48 18.61
CA GLU A 105 1.77 5.64 18.98
C GLU A 105 0.85 5.66 17.74
N TYR A 106 1.26 6.37 16.69
CA TYR A 106 0.56 6.37 15.41
C TYR A 106 0.52 4.95 14.81
N PHE A 107 1.63 4.22 14.82
CA PHE A 107 1.66 2.85 14.31
C PHE A 107 0.71 1.93 15.09
N GLU A 108 0.78 1.93 16.42
CA GLU A 108 -0.03 1.05 17.27
C GLU A 108 -1.53 1.37 17.15
N SER A 109 -1.90 2.65 17.13
CA SER A 109 -3.30 3.06 16.93
C SER A 109 -3.86 2.69 15.55
N ASN A 110 -2.97 2.44 14.57
CA ASN A 110 -3.33 2.06 13.21
C ASN A 110 -2.98 0.61 12.85
N LEU A 111 -2.53 -0.19 13.82
CA LEU A 111 -2.03 -1.56 13.59
C LEU A 111 -3.05 -2.43 12.85
N GLN A 112 -4.34 -2.33 13.21
CA GLN A 112 -5.42 -3.05 12.55
C GLN A 112 -5.51 -2.74 11.04
N HIS A 113 -5.21 -1.51 10.64
CA HIS A 113 -5.33 -1.06 9.25
C HIS A 113 -4.12 -1.47 8.40
N PHE A 114 -2.92 -1.55 9.00
CA PHE A 114 -1.75 -2.15 8.36
C PHE A 114 -1.90 -3.66 8.15
N LEU A 115 -2.56 -4.35 9.09
CA LEU A 115 -2.81 -5.80 9.04
C LEU A 115 -4.02 -6.18 8.16
N ALA A 116 -4.92 -5.25 7.86
CA ALA A 116 -6.16 -5.54 7.14
C ALA A 116 -5.95 -6.25 5.77
N PRO A 117 -4.96 -5.89 4.92
CA PRO A 117 -4.70 -6.63 3.69
C PRO A 117 -4.25 -8.09 3.91
N LEU A 118 -3.68 -8.39 5.08
CA LEU A 118 -3.26 -9.74 5.47
C LEU A 118 -4.39 -10.57 6.06
N GLY A 119 -5.57 -9.97 6.30
CA GLY A 119 -6.69 -10.66 6.96
C GLY A 119 -6.44 -10.95 8.45
N ILE A 120 -5.47 -10.28 9.06
CA ILE A 120 -5.09 -10.48 10.48
C ILE A 120 -5.71 -9.35 11.32
N SER A 121 -6.29 -9.69 12.47
CA SER A 121 -6.73 -8.68 13.44
C SER A 121 -5.56 -8.21 14.31
N ALA A 122 -5.58 -6.96 14.75
CA ALA A 122 -4.59 -6.43 15.68
C ALA A 122 -4.57 -7.21 17.00
N GLU A 123 -5.74 -7.67 17.46
CA GLU A 123 -5.84 -8.53 18.66
C GLU A 123 -5.06 -9.85 18.47
N ASN A 124 -5.27 -10.55 17.35
CA ASN A 124 -4.59 -11.82 17.09
C ASN A 124 -3.09 -11.61 16.89
N PHE A 125 -2.69 -10.56 16.17
CA PHE A 125 -1.28 -10.22 16.01
C PHE A 125 -0.61 -9.91 17.36
N ASN A 126 -1.27 -9.16 18.24
CA ASN A 126 -0.72 -8.79 19.54
C ASN A 126 -0.70 -9.94 20.56
N LYS A 127 -1.45 -11.03 20.36
CA LYS A 127 -1.32 -12.23 21.21
C LYS A 127 0.09 -12.81 21.16
N ASP A 128 0.71 -12.80 19.99
CA ASP A 128 2.03 -13.40 19.77
C ASP A 128 3.17 -12.37 19.71
N HIS A 129 2.85 -11.10 19.47
CA HIS A 129 3.82 -10.05 19.15
C HIS A 129 3.59 -8.73 19.89
N GLY A 130 2.70 -8.68 20.88
CA GLY A 130 2.33 -7.44 21.58
C GLY A 130 3.48 -6.79 22.34
N ASP A 131 4.45 -7.58 22.81
CA ASP A 131 5.65 -7.17 23.56
C ASP A 131 6.77 -6.59 22.70
N LYS A 132 6.68 -6.76 21.37
CA LYS A 132 7.71 -6.32 20.43
C LYS A 132 7.70 -4.81 20.23
N SER A 133 8.87 -4.27 19.93
CA SER A 133 8.99 -2.87 19.49
C SER A 133 8.28 -2.61 18.17
N THR A 134 7.93 -1.35 17.89
CA THR A 134 7.34 -0.94 16.61
C THR A 134 8.17 -1.38 15.41
N LYS A 135 9.51 -1.27 15.47
CA LYS A 135 10.40 -1.68 14.37
C LYS A 135 10.36 -3.19 14.11
N GLU A 136 10.30 -3.99 15.17
CA GLU A 136 10.15 -5.44 15.06
C GLU A 136 8.79 -5.81 14.47
N LYS A 137 7.70 -5.17 14.93
CA LYS A 137 6.36 -5.38 14.37
C LYS A 137 6.29 -5.00 12.89
N ILE A 138 6.87 -3.87 12.48
CA ILE A 138 6.99 -3.48 11.06
C ILE A 138 7.73 -4.56 10.25
N THR A 139 8.85 -5.05 10.78
CA THR A 139 9.64 -6.11 10.12
C THR A 139 8.82 -7.39 9.93
N LEU A 140 8.05 -7.79 10.95
CA LEU A 140 7.16 -8.94 10.88
C LEU A 140 6.05 -8.75 9.85
N ILE A 141 5.36 -7.60 9.85
CA ILE A 141 4.31 -7.29 8.88
C ILE A 141 4.87 -7.31 7.45
N ASN A 142 6.04 -6.72 7.22
CA ASN A 142 6.70 -6.74 5.91
C ASN A 142 7.03 -8.16 5.44
N ASN A 143 7.47 -9.03 6.35
CA ASN A 143 7.72 -10.43 6.04
C ASN A 143 6.43 -11.21 5.73
N LEU A 144 5.35 -10.96 6.49
CA LEU A 144 4.03 -11.53 6.23
C LEU A 144 3.49 -11.10 4.87
N ALA A 145 3.58 -9.81 4.52
CA ALA A 145 3.19 -9.27 3.22
C ALA A 145 3.94 -9.96 2.08
N ARG A 146 5.27 -10.10 2.20
CA ARG A 146 6.10 -10.81 1.22
C ARG A 146 5.66 -12.27 1.05
N ARG A 147 5.43 -13.00 2.14
CA ARG A 147 4.99 -14.42 2.10
C ARG A 147 3.61 -14.58 1.47
N ALA A 148 2.71 -13.63 1.73
CA ALA A 148 1.37 -13.59 1.15
C ALA A 148 1.34 -13.11 -0.32
N GLY A 149 2.49 -12.77 -0.92
CA GLY A 149 2.55 -12.19 -2.27
C GLY A 149 1.92 -10.80 -2.38
N LEU A 150 1.75 -10.10 -1.26
CA LEU A 150 1.27 -8.73 -1.22
C LEU A 150 2.48 -7.80 -1.35
N ASN A 151 2.55 -7.07 -2.46
CA ASN A 151 3.68 -6.21 -2.77
C ASN A 151 3.62 -4.87 -2.03
N PHE A 152 3.59 -4.89 -0.70
CA PHE A 152 3.80 -3.70 0.11
C PHE A 152 4.81 -3.87 1.23
N GLN A 153 5.32 -2.74 1.70
CA GLN A 153 6.16 -2.64 2.87
C GLN A 153 5.89 -1.34 3.63
N ILE A 154 6.12 -1.36 4.93
CA ILE A 154 6.07 -0.22 5.83
C ILE A 154 7.52 0.15 6.18
N VAL A 155 7.84 1.44 6.13
CA VAL A 155 9.16 1.98 6.41
C VAL A 155 9.01 3.22 7.29
N GLY A 156 9.77 3.29 8.39
CA GLY A 156 9.87 4.49 9.23
C GLY A 156 10.83 5.52 8.63
N TRP A 157 10.75 6.78 9.04
CA TRP A 157 11.53 7.86 8.43
C TRP A 157 13.03 7.59 8.48
N GLN A 158 13.55 7.10 9.61
CA GLN A 158 14.96 6.74 9.79
C GLN A 158 15.44 5.74 8.75
N ASP A 159 14.73 4.63 8.61
CA ASP A 159 15.11 3.58 7.67
C ASP A 159 15.02 4.07 6.22
N TRP A 160 14.07 4.96 5.91
CA TRP A 160 13.95 5.60 4.60
C TRP A 160 15.14 6.49 4.27
N ILE A 161 15.45 7.47 5.13
CA ILE A 161 16.55 8.40 4.86
C ILE A 161 17.92 7.73 4.98
N ASN A 162 18.02 6.56 5.63
CA ASN A 162 19.26 5.78 5.71
C ASN A 162 19.64 5.03 4.43
N SER A 163 18.97 5.30 3.30
CA SER A 163 19.40 4.86 1.98
C SER A 163 20.84 5.33 1.68
N PRO A 164 21.76 4.44 1.23
CA PRO A 164 23.19 4.75 1.11
C PRO A 164 23.51 6.03 0.32
N ASP A 165 22.87 6.18 -0.85
CA ASP A 165 23.11 7.34 -1.73
C ASP A 165 22.56 8.63 -1.15
N PHE A 166 21.45 8.58 -0.40
CA PHE A 166 20.92 9.76 0.26
C PHE A 166 21.77 10.14 1.46
N GLN A 167 22.14 9.19 2.32
CA GLN A 167 22.99 9.46 3.49
C GLN A 167 24.30 10.12 3.10
N LYS A 168 24.96 9.60 2.05
CA LYS A 168 26.23 10.15 1.57
C LYS A 168 26.12 11.61 1.15
N ASN A 169 25.00 12.01 0.55
CA ASN A 169 24.83 13.33 -0.07
C ASN A 169 23.85 14.23 0.71
N LYS A 170 23.29 13.78 1.84
CA LYS A 170 22.17 14.45 2.54
C LYS A 170 22.49 15.89 2.87
N VAL A 171 23.65 16.14 3.46
CA VAL A 171 24.10 17.49 3.86
C VAL A 171 24.21 18.40 2.64
N ASP A 172 24.88 17.94 1.58
CA ASP A 172 25.08 18.75 0.38
C ASP A 172 23.78 19.02 -0.37
N ILE A 173 22.88 18.03 -0.45
CA ILE A 173 21.53 18.21 -1.03
C ILE A 173 20.72 19.22 -0.23
N MET A 174 20.75 19.14 1.12
CA MET A 174 20.05 20.09 1.97
C MET A 174 20.62 21.51 1.84
N GLN A 175 21.94 21.66 1.70
CA GLN A 175 22.60 22.95 1.48
C GLN A 175 22.11 23.67 0.20
N LEU A 176 21.64 22.92 -0.80
CA LEU A 176 21.07 23.52 -2.02
C LEU A 176 19.78 24.30 -1.74
N TYR A 177 19.02 23.97 -0.69
CA TYR A 177 17.82 24.74 -0.32
C TYR A 177 18.15 26.09 0.31
N GLU A 178 19.38 26.31 0.75
CA GLU A 178 19.86 27.59 1.25
C GLU A 178 20.54 28.43 0.16
N THR A 179 21.16 27.77 -0.83
CA THR A 179 22.05 28.40 -1.82
C THR A 179 21.44 28.52 -3.21
N THR A 180 20.47 27.67 -3.55
CA THR A 180 19.76 27.71 -4.83
C THR A 180 18.49 28.54 -4.70
N GLU A 181 18.49 29.72 -5.32
CA GLU A 181 17.43 30.72 -5.21
C GLU A 181 16.02 30.17 -5.46
N HIS A 182 15.86 29.31 -6.47
CA HIS A 182 14.55 28.72 -6.80
C HIS A 182 14.03 27.78 -5.70
N LEU A 183 14.89 26.88 -5.20
CA LEU A 183 14.55 25.96 -4.11
C LEU A 183 14.26 26.74 -2.83
N LYS A 184 15.13 27.68 -2.48
CA LYS A 184 14.99 28.56 -1.31
C LYS A 184 13.66 29.29 -1.30
N LYS A 185 13.34 30.02 -2.38
CA LYS A 185 12.08 30.75 -2.51
C LYS A 185 10.85 29.85 -2.40
N SER A 186 10.91 28.63 -2.93
CA SER A 186 9.81 27.68 -2.83
C SER A 186 9.55 27.21 -1.39
N VAL A 187 10.62 27.02 -0.61
CA VAL A 187 10.56 26.71 0.83
C VAL A 187 10.00 27.90 1.60
N GLU A 188 10.57 29.09 1.41
CA GLU A 188 10.15 30.32 2.10
C GLU A 188 8.67 30.64 1.84
N HIS A 189 8.22 30.53 0.59
CA HIS A 189 6.83 30.75 0.23
C HIS A 189 5.89 29.77 0.94
N THR A 190 6.20 28.47 0.86
CA THR A 190 5.35 27.43 1.46
C THR A 190 5.33 27.53 2.98
N ALA A 191 6.48 27.80 3.60
CA ALA A 191 6.62 28.02 5.03
C ALA A 191 5.82 29.24 5.52
N HIS A 192 5.85 30.33 4.76
CA HIS A 192 5.09 31.54 5.06
C HIS A 192 3.57 31.29 5.04
N GLU A 193 3.06 30.62 4.01
CA GLU A 193 1.63 30.28 3.94
C GLU A 193 1.22 29.28 5.02
N PHE A 194 2.09 28.35 5.41
CA PHE A 194 1.84 27.48 6.55
C PHE A 194 1.79 28.27 7.87
N ALA A 195 2.77 29.14 8.11
CA ALA A 195 2.88 29.95 9.31
C ALA A 195 1.70 30.89 9.51
N LYS A 196 1.22 31.54 8.44
CA LYS A 196 0.00 32.37 8.48
C LYS A 196 -1.22 31.60 8.98
N ARG A 197 -1.41 30.35 8.55
CA ARG A 197 -2.55 29.53 8.97
C ARG A 197 -2.49 29.14 10.45
N HIS A 198 -1.29 29.04 11.01
CA HIS A 198 -1.06 28.61 12.40
C HIS A 198 -0.59 29.77 13.30
N GLU A 199 -0.74 31.02 12.87
CA GLU A 199 -0.27 32.18 13.62
C GLU A 199 -0.87 32.23 15.05
N GLN A 200 -2.12 31.79 15.19
CA GLN A 200 -2.81 31.71 16.49
C GLN A 200 -2.31 30.57 17.38
N GLU A 201 -1.51 29.65 16.84
CA GLU A 201 -1.01 28.44 17.51
C GLU A 201 0.46 28.59 17.92
N GLY A 202 0.85 29.76 18.44
CA GLY A 202 2.21 30.01 18.95
C GLY A 202 3.01 31.10 18.21
N GLY A 203 2.39 31.74 17.22
CA GLY A 203 2.95 32.89 16.49
C GLY A 203 3.55 32.53 15.13
N PHE A 204 3.53 33.51 14.22
CA PHE A 204 4.04 33.37 12.85
C PHE A 204 5.50 32.89 12.82
N ASP A 205 6.40 33.57 13.54
CA ASP A 205 7.85 33.29 13.48
C ASP A 205 8.20 31.86 13.87
N LEU A 206 7.53 31.32 14.89
CA LEU A 206 7.72 29.94 15.32
C LEU A 206 7.38 28.96 14.20
N TRP A 207 6.18 29.09 13.63
CA TRP A 207 5.73 28.19 12.58
C TRP A 207 6.49 28.37 11.28
N TYR A 208 6.93 29.60 10.99
CA TYR A 208 7.77 29.88 9.84
C TYR A 208 9.08 29.11 9.95
N GLN A 209 9.82 29.27 11.05
CA GLN A 209 11.10 28.58 11.24
C GLN A 209 10.95 27.05 11.26
N ARG A 210 9.94 26.53 11.98
CA ARG A 210 9.64 25.08 11.98
C ARG A 210 9.40 24.56 10.56
N SER A 211 8.63 25.31 9.76
CA SER A 211 8.29 24.93 8.40
C SER A 211 9.50 24.98 7.45
N ILE A 212 10.37 25.99 7.57
CA ILE A 212 11.61 26.06 6.78
C ILE A 212 12.44 24.79 7.01
N ASP A 213 12.72 24.46 8.27
CA ASP A 213 13.58 23.33 8.59
C ASP A 213 12.92 22.00 8.18
N TYR A 214 11.61 21.85 8.45
CA TYR A 214 10.84 20.66 8.08
C TYR A 214 10.84 20.44 6.57
N LEU A 215 10.54 21.47 5.78
CA LEU A 215 10.48 21.38 4.31
C LEU A 215 11.86 21.15 3.69
N THR A 216 12.93 21.67 4.31
CA THR A 216 14.30 21.46 3.86
C THR A 216 14.75 20.01 4.03
N GLU A 217 14.29 19.32 5.07
CA GLU A 217 14.54 17.88 5.26
C GLU A 217 13.56 17.00 4.46
N GLU A 218 12.25 17.30 4.49
CA GLU A 218 11.22 16.45 3.90
C GLU A 218 11.26 16.46 2.38
N SER A 219 11.43 17.62 1.75
CA SER A 219 11.35 17.76 0.29
C SER A 219 12.35 16.88 -0.47
N PRO A 220 13.66 16.89 -0.17
CA PRO A 220 14.59 15.99 -0.83
C PRO A 220 14.37 14.52 -0.40
N ALA A 221 14.01 14.25 0.84
CA ALA A 221 13.74 12.89 1.29
C ALA A 221 12.53 12.25 0.56
N VAL A 222 11.49 13.02 0.23
CA VAL A 222 10.32 12.50 -0.49
C VAL A 222 10.56 12.49 -2.01
N MET A 223 11.00 13.61 -2.58
CA MET A 223 11.04 13.77 -4.04
C MET A 223 12.35 13.29 -4.65
N TRP A 224 13.51 13.71 -4.12
CA TRP A 224 14.81 13.31 -4.65
C TRP A 224 15.04 11.82 -4.43
N LEU A 225 14.91 11.35 -3.18
CA LEU A 225 15.15 9.95 -2.85
C LEU A 225 14.07 9.04 -3.45
N GLY A 226 12.82 9.48 -3.51
CA GLY A 226 11.77 8.77 -4.24
C GLY A 226 12.14 8.56 -5.72
N ALA A 227 12.67 9.60 -6.39
CA ALA A 227 13.08 9.50 -7.78
C ALA A 227 14.31 8.60 -7.95
N ALA A 228 15.31 8.73 -7.06
CA ALA A 228 16.51 7.90 -7.05
C ALA A 228 16.20 6.40 -6.88
N LEU A 229 15.17 6.07 -6.07
CA LEU A 229 14.68 4.70 -5.88
C LEU A 229 13.68 4.24 -6.95
N GLY A 230 13.41 5.07 -7.97
CA GLY A 230 12.56 4.71 -9.10
C GLY A 230 11.07 4.66 -8.77
N TYR A 231 10.60 5.44 -7.78
CA TYR A 231 9.16 5.57 -7.51
C TYR A 231 8.46 6.33 -8.62
N ASN A 232 7.37 5.77 -9.15
CA ASN A 232 6.57 6.45 -10.16
C ASN A 232 5.63 7.49 -9.57
N PHE A 233 5.07 7.19 -8.39
CA PHE A 233 4.10 8.03 -7.72
C PHE A 233 4.43 8.27 -6.25
N VAL A 234 4.04 9.45 -5.77
CA VAL A 234 3.88 9.76 -4.35
C VAL A 234 2.40 10.00 -4.10
N THR A 235 1.80 9.24 -3.20
CA THR A 235 0.38 9.35 -2.86
C THR A 235 0.20 9.98 -1.48
N TYR A 236 -0.64 11.01 -1.39
CA TYR A 236 -0.94 11.71 -0.15
C TYR A 236 -2.36 12.31 -0.16
N PRO A 237 -3.10 12.34 0.97
CA PRO A 237 -4.40 13.01 1.06
C PRO A 237 -4.26 14.54 1.19
N GLY A 238 -3.59 15.17 0.22
CA GLY A 238 -3.34 16.60 0.18
C GLY A 238 -2.93 17.07 -1.22
N ASP A 239 -2.99 18.37 -1.44
CA ASP A 239 -2.38 18.95 -2.65
C ASP A 239 -0.85 18.84 -2.58
N MET A 240 -0.21 18.69 -3.74
CA MET A 240 1.24 18.80 -3.83
C MET A 240 1.60 20.24 -3.49
N ILE A 241 2.50 20.43 -2.54
CA ILE A 241 3.02 21.74 -2.18
C ILE A 241 4.09 22.17 -3.19
N ASP A 242 4.27 23.49 -3.33
CA ASP A 242 5.16 24.07 -4.34
C ASP A 242 6.62 23.65 -4.14
N THR A 243 7.07 23.50 -2.89
CA THR A 243 8.43 23.02 -2.59
C THR A 243 8.71 21.64 -3.15
N PHE A 244 7.76 20.71 -3.06
CA PHE A 244 7.91 19.39 -3.65
C PHE A 244 7.99 19.44 -5.17
N GLN A 245 7.21 20.33 -5.79
CA GLN A 245 7.22 20.50 -7.25
C GLN A 245 8.57 21.09 -7.70
N ALA A 246 9.03 22.14 -7.03
CA ALA A 246 10.35 22.74 -7.27
C ALA A 246 11.49 21.73 -7.08
N THR A 247 11.40 20.87 -6.06
CA THR A 247 12.37 19.80 -5.82
C THR A 247 12.42 18.81 -6.97
N LYS A 248 11.24 18.34 -7.43
CA LYS A 248 11.14 17.44 -8.57
C LYS A 248 11.73 18.07 -9.83
N ASP A 249 11.33 19.29 -10.13
CA ASP A 249 11.72 19.99 -11.36
C ASP A 249 13.22 20.32 -11.39
N TYR A 250 13.81 20.57 -10.22
CA TYR A 250 15.24 20.81 -10.10
C TYR A 250 16.05 19.52 -10.25
N PHE A 251 15.70 18.45 -9.53
CA PHE A 251 16.58 17.28 -9.46
C PHE A 251 16.30 16.21 -10.53
N VAL A 252 15.10 16.11 -11.08
CA VAL A 252 14.75 15.02 -12.01
C VAL A 252 14.77 15.54 -13.45
N VAL A 253 15.87 15.26 -14.16
CA VAL A 253 16.17 15.88 -15.46
C VAL A 253 16.47 14.84 -16.55
N PRO A 254 16.25 15.18 -17.84
CA PRO A 254 16.61 14.28 -18.92
C PRO A 254 18.13 14.20 -19.14
N PRO A 255 18.68 13.06 -19.59
CA PRO A 255 20.10 12.91 -19.95
C PRO A 255 20.56 13.86 -21.06
N THR A 256 19.63 14.38 -21.87
CA THR A 256 19.89 15.35 -22.93
C THR A 256 20.18 16.75 -22.42
N LEU A 257 19.96 17.04 -21.13
CA LEU A 257 20.26 18.35 -20.54
C LEU A 257 21.79 18.60 -20.61
N PRO A 258 22.26 19.75 -21.14
CA PRO A 258 23.68 20.07 -21.23
C PRO A 258 24.38 20.03 -19.87
N LEU A 259 25.62 19.53 -19.80
CA LEU A 259 26.34 19.32 -18.53
C LEU A 259 26.44 20.58 -17.65
N HIS A 260 26.60 21.76 -18.26
CA HIS A 260 26.70 23.04 -17.55
C HIS A 260 25.35 23.56 -17.04
N GLU A 261 24.24 22.99 -17.50
CA GLU A 261 22.88 23.28 -17.03
C GLU A 261 22.41 22.23 -16.00
N ARG A 262 23.14 21.13 -15.82
CA ARG A 262 22.75 20.05 -14.90
C ARG A 262 22.94 20.50 -13.45
N PRO A 263 21.89 20.39 -12.63
CA PRO A 263 22.04 20.59 -11.20
C PRO A 263 22.97 19.58 -10.54
N SER A 264 23.62 20.00 -9.46
CA SER A 264 24.30 19.07 -8.56
C SER A 264 23.31 18.01 -8.08
N PHE A 265 23.74 16.74 -8.03
CA PHE A 265 22.92 15.60 -7.61
C PHE A 265 21.70 15.33 -8.50
N ALA A 266 21.72 15.77 -9.76
CA ALA A 266 20.67 15.46 -10.73
C ALA A 266 20.42 13.94 -10.88
N ILE A 267 19.17 13.54 -10.80
CA ILE A 267 18.67 12.22 -11.19
C ILE A 267 18.40 12.24 -12.68
N LEU A 268 19.31 11.65 -13.45
CA LEU A 268 19.19 11.52 -14.90
C LEU A 268 18.20 10.40 -15.25
N SER A 269 17.12 10.73 -15.95
CA SER A 269 16.10 9.76 -16.37
C SER A 269 15.68 9.98 -17.81
N GLU A 270 15.63 8.92 -18.62
CA GLU A 270 15.09 8.98 -19.98
C GLU A 270 13.62 9.44 -20.01
N GLN A 271 12.89 9.21 -18.92
CA GLN A 271 11.47 9.54 -18.79
C GLN A 271 11.21 10.23 -17.44
N PRO A 272 11.71 11.48 -17.25
CA PRO A 272 11.65 12.17 -15.97
C PRO A 272 10.19 12.45 -15.54
N HIS A 273 9.29 12.61 -16.51
CA HIS A 273 7.86 12.78 -16.30
C HIS A 273 7.14 11.54 -15.74
N LEU A 274 7.83 10.39 -15.62
CA LEU A 274 7.30 9.15 -15.03
C LEU A 274 7.77 8.91 -13.58
N LEU A 275 8.59 9.80 -13.01
CA LEU A 275 9.09 9.67 -11.65
C LEU A 275 8.37 10.62 -10.69
N VAL A 276 8.15 10.15 -9.46
CA VAL A 276 7.61 10.90 -8.31
C VAL A 276 6.44 11.81 -8.65
N ASN A 277 5.49 11.29 -9.43
CA ASN A 277 4.27 12.01 -9.77
C ASN A 277 3.32 12.06 -8.57
N TRP A 278 2.75 13.22 -8.28
CA TRP A 278 1.83 13.34 -7.15
C TRP A 278 0.44 12.81 -7.47
N MET A 279 -0.07 11.92 -6.62
CA MET A 279 -1.44 11.45 -6.63
C MET A 279 -2.15 11.85 -5.33
N GLN A 280 -3.28 12.54 -5.49
CA GLN A 280 -4.10 12.92 -4.36
C GLN A 280 -5.07 11.81 -4.01
N THR A 281 -5.13 11.46 -2.75
CA THR A 281 -6.14 10.53 -2.25
C THR A 281 -7.45 11.26 -2.02
N TYR A 282 -8.53 10.71 -2.56
CA TYR A 282 -9.90 11.12 -2.26
C TYR A 282 -10.68 9.92 -1.77
N PHE A 283 -11.74 10.17 -1.01
CA PHE A 283 -12.56 9.12 -0.42
C PHE A 283 -14.02 9.27 -0.80
N LYS A 284 -14.69 8.13 -0.89
CA LYS A 284 -16.12 8.04 -1.11
C LYS A 284 -16.74 7.06 -0.12
N ARG A 285 -17.78 7.51 0.57
CA ARG A 285 -18.66 6.66 1.36
C ARG A 285 -19.84 6.21 0.52
N GLU A 286 -20.13 4.91 0.60
CA GLU A 286 -21.24 4.28 -0.10
C GLU A 286 -22.05 3.43 0.87
N SER A 287 -23.37 3.43 0.72
CA SER A 287 -24.22 2.41 1.34
C SER A 287 -23.95 1.05 0.71
N PRO A 288 -24.10 -0.06 1.46
CA PRO A 288 -24.15 -1.39 0.86
C PRO A 288 -25.17 -1.32 -0.27
N LYS A 289 -24.78 -1.73 -1.48
CA LYS A 289 -25.76 -1.87 -2.55
C LYS A 289 -26.75 -2.90 -2.04
N PRO A 290 -28.07 -2.63 -2.06
CA PRO A 290 -29.05 -3.65 -1.72
C PRO A 290 -28.68 -4.87 -2.55
N GLU A 291 -28.48 -6.01 -1.89
CA GLU A 291 -28.31 -7.27 -2.60
C GLU A 291 -29.43 -7.29 -3.62
N LYS A 292 -29.07 -7.29 -4.91
CA LYS A 292 -30.06 -7.52 -5.94
C LYS A 292 -30.53 -8.91 -5.61
N THR A 293 -31.66 -9.00 -4.90
CA THR A 293 -32.43 -10.21 -4.77
C THR A 293 -32.62 -10.62 -6.21
N VAL A 294 -31.89 -11.65 -6.63
CA VAL A 294 -32.08 -12.25 -7.93
C VAL A 294 -33.45 -12.89 -7.79
N THR A 295 -34.50 -12.09 -7.98
CA THR A 295 -35.83 -12.61 -8.22
C THR A 295 -35.64 -13.55 -9.38
N ALA A 296 -35.90 -14.83 -9.14
CA ALA A 296 -35.86 -15.90 -10.12
C ALA A 296 -37.00 -15.73 -11.15
N SER A 297 -37.08 -14.56 -11.77
CA SER A 297 -38.03 -14.20 -12.80
C SER A 297 -37.31 -14.03 -14.14
N HIS A 298 -36.38 -14.92 -14.46
CA HIS A 298 -36.10 -15.34 -15.82
C HIS A 298 -35.51 -16.77 -15.78
N PRO A 299 -36.16 -17.77 -16.41
CA PRO A 299 -35.55 -19.07 -16.58
C PRO A 299 -34.31 -18.91 -17.47
N LEU A 300 -33.14 -19.24 -16.91
CA LEU A 300 -31.92 -19.70 -17.59
C LEU A 300 -31.80 -19.32 -19.09
N GLN A 301 -31.32 -18.11 -19.38
CA GLN A 301 -30.75 -17.78 -20.70
C GLN A 301 -29.22 -17.85 -20.73
N PHE A 302 -28.57 -18.34 -19.66
CA PHE A 302 -27.11 -18.40 -19.58
C PHE A 302 -26.45 -19.58 -20.30
N PHE A 303 -27.23 -20.50 -20.85
CA PHE A 303 -26.72 -21.55 -21.73
C PHE A 303 -27.68 -21.71 -22.91
N THR A 304 -27.51 -20.86 -23.91
CA THR A 304 -27.79 -21.29 -25.29
C THR A 304 -26.51 -21.98 -25.77
N PRO A 305 -26.39 -23.31 -25.64
CA PRO A 305 -25.33 -24.00 -26.37
C PRO A 305 -25.49 -23.66 -27.85
N ASN A 306 -24.36 -23.52 -28.55
CA ASN A 306 -24.39 -23.62 -30.00
C ASN A 306 -25.16 -24.91 -30.36
N PRO A 307 -25.99 -24.93 -31.41
CA PRO A 307 -26.83 -26.09 -31.75
C PRO A 307 -26.06 -27.41 -31.88
N ASP A 308 -24.73 -27.34 -32.02
CA ASP A 308 -23.83 -28.48 -32.15
C ASP A 308 -23.09 -28.90 -30.87
N GLN A 309 -23.34 -28.25 -29.72
CA GLN A 309 -22.67 -28.56 -28.45
C GLN A 309 -23.62 -29.12 -27.39
N THR A 310 -23.32 -30.30 -26.88
CA THR A 310 -24.09 -30.85 -25.74
C THR A 310 -23.66 -30.16 -24.44
N VAL A 311 -24.62 -29.93 -23.53
CA VAL A 311 -24.39 -29.36 -22.19
C VAL A 311 -23.31 -30.16 -21.42
N SER A 312 -23.23 -31.47 -21.67
CA SER A 312 -22.20 -32.36 -21.13
C SER A 312 -20.77 -31.94 -21.56
N THR A 313 -20.58 -31.48 -22.79
CA THR A 313 -19.27 -31.06 -23.33
C THR A 313 -18.79 -29.76 -22.71
N VAL A 314 -19.70 -28.79 -22.51
CA VAL A 314 -19.37 -27.47 -21.94
C VAL A 314 -19.03 -27.58 -20.46
N VAL A 315 -19.86 -28.30 -19.69
CA VAL A 315 -19.65 -28.55 -18.25
C VAL A 315 -18.41 -29.41 -18.02
N GLY A 316 -18.17 -30.43 -18.87
CA GLY A 316 -16.96 -31.25 -18.83
C GLY A 316 -15.69 -30.40 -18.96
N SER A 317 -15.60 -29.55 -19.98
CA SER A 317 -14.36 -28.79 -20.25
C SER A 317 -13.96 -27.80 -19.14
N ALA A 318 -14.93 -27.11 -18.52
CA ALA A 318 -14.68 -26.14 -17.47
C ALA A 318 -14.22 -26.81 -16.17
N ILE A 319 -14.78 -27.98 -15.86
CA ILE A 319 -14.47 -28.73 -14.65
C ILE A 319 -13.12 -29.45 -14.80
N THR A 320 -12.84 -30.04 -15.97
CA THR A 320 -11.55 -30.71 -16.24
C THR A 320 -10.37 -29.74 -16.12
N GLY A 321 -10.51 -28.48 -16.58
CA GLY A 321 -9.46 -27.47 -16.49
C GLY A 321 -9.14 -27.01 -15.06
N ALA A 322 -10.16 -26.85 -14.22
CA ALA A 322 -9.98 -26.49 -12.81
C ALA A 322 -9.41 -27.67 -11.99
N MET A 323 -9.84 -28.90 -12.28
CA MET A 323 -9.43 -30.09 -11.56
C MET A 323 -7.99 -30.53 -11.86
N LEU A 324 -7.54 -30.44 -13.12
CA LEU A 324 -6.17 -30.85 -13.48
C LEU A 324 -5.08 -30.04 -12.79
N LYS A 325 -5.35 -28.76 -12.49
CA LYS A 325 -4.41 -27.89 -11.76
C LYS A 325 -4.24 -28.27 -10.29
N SER A 326 -5.25 -28.89 -9.69
CA SER A 326 -5.25 -29.27 -8.27
C SER A 326 -4.60 -30.65 -8.04
N ILE A 327 -4.67 -31.57 -9.01
CA ILE A 327 -4.13 -32.94 -8.90
C ILE A 327 -2.59 -32.96 -8.90
N THR A 328 -1.94 -32.03 -9.60
CA THR A 328 -0.47 -31.96 -9.71
C THR A 328 0.24 -31.67 -8.40
N LEU A 329 -0.48 -31.29 -7.34
CA LEU A 329 0.07 -30.87 -6.05
C LEU A 329 -0.39 -31.74 -4.85
N ALA A 330 -1.10 -32.85 -5.08
CA ALA A 330 -1.66 -33.71 -4.03
C ALA A 330 -0.76 -34.90 -3.66
N SER A 331 -0.82 -35.37 -2.41
CA SER A 331 -0.16 -36.63 -1.97
C SER A 331 -0.94 -37.87 -2.44
N GLU A 332 -0.32 -39.06 -2.48
CA GLU A 332 -0.97 -40.27 -3.03
C GLU A 332 -2.28 -40.69 -2.36
N PRO A 333 -2.43 -40.69 -1.02
CA PRO A 333 -3.71 -40.98 -0.38
C PRO A 333 -4.80 -39.95 -0.72
N GLN A 334 -4.42 -38.72 -1.07
CA GLN A 334 -5.33 -37.65 -1.45
C GLN A 334 -5.72 -37.75 -2.93
N LYS A 335 -4.79 -38.14 -3.80
CA LYS A 335 -5.09 -38.49 -5.20
C LYS A 335 -6.14 -39.59 -5.27
N GLN A 336 -6.04 -40.63 -4.42
CA GLN A 336 -7.04 -41.70 -4.38
C GLN A 336 -8.44 -41.22 -3.98
N LYS A 337 -8.57 -40.32 -3.00
CA LYS A 337 -9.86 -39.71 -2.63
C LYS A 337 -10.42 -38.83 -3.74
N PHE A 338 -9.54 -38.09 -4.42
CA PHE A 338 -9.91 -37.24 -5.53
C PHE A 338 -10.35 -38.05 -6.76
N ASP A 339 -9.60 -39.09 -7.12
CA ASP A 339 -9.93 -40.03 -8.20
C ASP A 339 -11.27 -40.71 -7.95
N HIS A 340 -11.56 -41.08 -6.69
CA HIS A 340 -12.86 -41.61 -6.30
C HIS A 340 -14.00 -40.59 -6.53
N ALA A 341 -13.82 -39.33 -6.11
CA ALA A 341 -14.80 -38.27 -6.31
C ALA A 341 -15.03 -37.94 -7.80
N VAL A 342 -13.95 -37.90 -8.59
CA VAL A 342 -14.01 -37.70 -10.05
C VAL A 342 -14.71 -38.87 -10.74
N HIS A 343 -14.47 -40.10 -10.28
CA HIS A 343 -15.13 -41.29 -10.79
C HIS A 343 -16.64 -41.27 -10.47
N GLU A 344 -17.04 -40.93 -9.24
CA GLU A 344 -18.46 -40.78 -8.89
C GLU A 344 -19.14 -39.67 -9.71
N PHE A 345 -18.45 -38.54 -9.86
CA PHE A 345 -18.94 -37.41 -10.64
C PHE A 345 -19.11 -37.75 -12.13
N SER A 346 -18.14 -38.48 -12.70
CA SER A 346 -18.20 -38.96 -14.08
C SER A 346 -19.38 -39.91 -14.29
N ASN A 347 -19.57 -40.88 -13.38
CA ASN A 347 -20.71 -41.81 -13.43
C ASN A 347 -22.06 -41.07 -13.37
N LEU A 348 -22.16 -40.03 -12.52
CA LEU A 348 -23.36 -39.22 -12.39
C LEU A 348 -23.62 -38.38 -13.65
N LEU A 349 -22.57 -37.81 -14.25
CA LEU A 349 -22.65 -37.08 -15.52
C LEU A 349 -23.10 -37.99 -16.68
N PHE A 350 -22.66 -39.24 -16.69
CA PHE A 350 -23.07 -40.23 -17.68
C PHE A 350 -24.49 -40.79 -17.42
N SER A 351 -24.99 -40.74 -16.18
CA SER A 351 -26.34 -41.18 -15.84
C SER A 351 -27.41 -40.10 -16.09
N LEU A 352 -27.02 -38.83 -16.21
CA LEU A 352 -27.93 -37.72 -16.52
C LEU A 352 -28.54 -37.87 -17.92
N LYS A 353 -29.72 -38.51 -17.99
CA LYS A 353 -30.62 -38.35 -19.14
C LYS A 353 -31.33 -37.02 -18.99
N SER A 354 -31.22 -36.17 -20.00
CA SER A 354 -31.72 -34.80 -20.01
C SER A 354 -33.18 -34.72 -19.50
N LYS A 355 -33.37 -34.24 -18.25
CA LYS A 355 -34.47 -33.36 -17.79
C LYS A 355 -34.79 -33.41 -16.29
N ASP A 356 -34.09 -34.17 -15.43
CA ASP A 356 -34.48 -34.17 -14.02
C ASP A 356 -33.79 -33.06 -13.18
N ARG A 357 -34.59 -32.08 -12.77
CA ARG A 357 -34.18 -30.92 -11.94
C ARG A 357 -33.63 -31.38 -10.59
N LYS A 358 -34.06 -32.56 -10.10
CA LYS A 358 -33.59 -33.14 -8.85
C LYS A 358 -32.15 -33.65 -8.96
N GLU A 359 -31.79 -34.26 -10.08
CA GLU A 359 -30.43 -34.74 -10.35
C GLU A 359 -29.45 -33.58 -10.51
N LEU A 360 -29.89 -32.47 -11.10
CA LEU A 360 -29.10 -31.24 -11.18
C LEU A 360 -28.85 -30.61 -9.81
N LEU A 361 -29.86 -30.63 -8.92
CA LEU A 361 -29.72 -30.10 -7.56
C LEU A 361 -28.76 -30.96 -6.72
N ASP A 362 -28.84 -32.28 -6.86
CA ASP A 362 -27.92 -33.22 -6.20
C ASP A 362 -26.48 -33.03 -6.69
N LEU A 363 -26.31 -32.81 -7.99
CA LEU A 363 -25.01 -32.47 -8.60
C LEU A 363 -24.43 -31.17 -8.01
N MET A 364 -25.24 -30.12 -7.86
CA MET A 364 -24.80 -28.85 -7.30
C MET A 364 -24.40 -28.96 -5.82
N MET A 365 -25.16 -29.72 -5.03
CA MET A 365 -24.85 -29.96 -3.61
C MET A 365 -23.54 -30.75 -3.44
N ARG A 366 -23.30 -31.74 -4.29
CA ARG A 366 -22.05 -32.51 -4.27
C ARG A 366 -20.86 -31.71 -4.80
N LEU A 367 -21.06 -30.78 -5.75
CA LEU A 367 -20.02 -29.84 -6.19
C LEU A 367 -19.62 -28.87 -5.07
N SER A 368 -20.57 -28.46 -4.22
CA SER A 368 -20.26 -27.70 -3.00
C SER A 368 -19.34 -28.48 -2.07
N LEU A 369 -19.59 -29.78 -1.88
CA LEU A 369 -18.75 -30.65 -1.06
C LEU A 369 -17.31 -30.76 -1.62
N VAL A 370 -17.16 -30.84 -2.94
CA VAL A 370 -15.83 -30.85 -3.59
C VAL A 370 -15.13 -29.51 -3.42
N ALA A 371 -15.86 -28.39 -3.49
CA ALA A 371 -15.31 -27.05 -3.22
C ALA A 371 -14.85 -26.92 -1.76
N ASP A 372 -15.60 -27.43 -0.81
CA ASP A 372 -15.24 -27.44 0.62
C ASP A 372 -13.97 -28.27 0.85
N ILE A 373 -13.82 -29.42 0.20
CA ILE A 373 -12.60 -30.25 0.28
C ILE A 373 -11.38 -29.50 -0.29
N ILE A 374 -11.56 -28.74 -1.39
CA ILE A 374 -10.49 -27.92 -1.98
C ILE A 374 -10.11 -26.75 -1.06
N GLN A 375 -11.09 -26.17 -0.37
CA GLN A 375 -10.88 -25.06 0.55
C GLN A 375 -10.19 -25.53 1.84
N ASP A 376 -10.55 -26.72 2.35
CA ASP A 376 -9.90 -27.37 3.48
C ASP A 376 -8.44 -27.77 3.13
N TYR A 377 -8.18 -28.18 1.88
CA TYR A 377 -6.82 -28.41 1.35
C TYR A 377 -5.95 -27.14 1.38
N GLN A 378 -6.50 -25.98 1.02
CA GLN A 378 -5.78 -24.70 1.10
C GLN A 378 -5.49 -24.27 2.54
N GLY A 379 -6.38 -24.61 3.49
CA GLY A 379 -6.17 -24.38 4.92
C GLY A 379 -5.09 -25.27 5.56
N GLN A 380 -5.02 -26.55 5.17
CA GLN A 380 -4.06 -27.52 5.74
C GLN A 380 -2.62 -27.34 5.24
N GLN A 381 -2.39 -26.76 4.05
CA GLN A 381 -1.04 -26.42 3.62
C GLN A 381 -0.39 -25.35 4.50
N GLY A 382 -1.18 -24.44 5.07
CA GLY A 382 -0.66 -23.43 6.02
C GLY A 382 -0.09 -24.05 7.29
N THR A 383 -0.78 -25.05 7.85
CA THR A 383 -0.39 -25.72 9.11
C THR A 383 0.72 -26.76 8.93
N SER A 384 0.75 -27.45 7.78
CA SER A 384 1.80 -28.44 7.48
C SER A 384 3.19 -27.82 7.24
N LEU A 385 3.25 -26.57 6.75
CA LEU A 385 4.50 -25.85 6.53
C LEU A 385 5.12 -25.40 7.85
N GLU A 386 4.30 -24.92 8.79
CA GLU A 386 4.74 -24.51 10.14
C GLU A 386 5.31 -25.69 10.95
N ALA A 387 4.67 -26.86 10.91
CA ALA A 387 5.17 -28.06 11.59
C ALA A 387 6.49 -28.59 10.99
N ARG A 388 6.72 -28.40 9.68
CA ARG A 388 7.98 -28.78 9.01
C ARG A 388 9.12 -27.81 9.31
N GLU A 389 8.83 -26.53 9.49
CA GLU A 389 9.82 -25.53 9.92
C GLU A 389 10.28 -25.76 11.37
N GLN A 390 9.37 -26.13 12.28
CA GLN A 390 9.73 -26.48 13.67
C GLN A 390 10.67 -27.70 13.75
N LEU A 391 10.39 -28.76 12.99
CA LEU A 391 11.25 -29.97 12.95
C LEU A 391 12.64 -29.71 12.34
N LEU A 392 12.76 -28.76 11.42
CA LEU A 392 14.05 -28.36 10.84
C LEU A 392 14.90 -27.49 11.78
N ILE A 393 14.26 -26.79 12.72
CA ILE A 393 14.94 -26.00 13.75
C ILE A 393 15.44 -26.91 14.88
N GLU A 394 14.65 -27.92 15.28
CA GLU A 394 15.05 -28.89 16.31
C GLU A 394 16.17 -29.83 15.87
N HIS A 395 16.35 -30.06 14.57
CA HIS A 395 17.41 -30.93 14.07
C HIS A 395 18.76 -30.23 13.81
N ASN A 396 18.78 -28.89 13.91
CA ASN A 396 19.98 -28.05 13.72
C ASN A 396 20.46 -27.38 15.02
N GLN A 397 19.95 -27.82 16.17
CA GLN A 397 20.48 -27.58 17.52
C GLN A 397 20.99 -28.91 18.08
#